data_AF-A0AAV1M2X7-F1
#
_entry.id   AF-A0AAV1M2X7-F1
#
_cell.length_a   1.000
_cell.length_b   1.000
_cell.length_c   1.000
_cell.angle_alpha   90.00
_cell.angle_beta   90.00
_cell.angle_gamma   90.00
#
_symmetry.space_group_name_H-M   'P 1'
#
loop_
_entity.id
_entity.type
_entity.pdbx_description
1 polymer ?
#
loop_
_entity_poly.entity_id
_entity_poly.type
_entity_poly.pdbx_seq_one_letter_code
_entity_poly.pdbx_strand_id
1 'polypeptide(L)'
;MNYNNSVLIGNWNEERLKNEFELKLFLRKRERHELLLQKSRTLFSNLLKERPLAISGTYVLFGYNVQIVATDMSGFASSGKSRYGLALSSLVSERQVDYIQNIDDGCLMTLSPITTPCCRNTFVILSAKDESLRGVKMNYGDEFLLRAENYGDPQSPPLYVRYTPEGAPSSTDRMPIQLSSSKDSCCRWTTMPLLPRDRLEGLGSPVKTSTKLIIKNCVADKNLCVMSQNWMRTFFGPECGVTCKNYLDIHKRCTAENIFSLVSDVETKTKG
;
A
#
# COMPACT_ATOMS: atom_id res chain seq x y z
N MET A 1 -13.11 40.61 27.93
CA MET A 1 -14.40 40.32 27.29
C MET A 1 -14.17 40.36 25.79
N ASN A 2 -14.47 39.28 25.06
CA ASN A 2 -14.42 39.28 23.60
C ASN A 2 -15.83 39.57 23.09
N TYR A 3 -15.96 40.58 22.23
CA TYR A 3 -17.23 40.98 21.62
C TYR A 3 -17.33 40.41 20.20
N ASN A 4 -18.56 40.28 19.69
CA ASN A 4 -18.78 39.85 18.30
C ASN A 4 -18.25 40.93 17.34
N ASN A 5 -17.73 40.53 16.19
CA ASN A 5 -17.23 41.39 15.12
C ASN A 5 -18.31 42.33 14.51
N SER A 6 -19.57 42.13 14.86
CA SER A 6 -20.68 43.03 14.56
C SER A 6 -20.79 44.22 15.54
N VAL A 7 -20.05 44.22 16.66
CA VAL A 7 -20.06 45.26 17.68
C VAL A 7 -18.81 46.13 17.52
N LEU A 8 -19.02 47.45 17.35
CA LEU A 8 -17.96 48.42 17.07
C LEU A 8 -17.22 48.82 18.35
N ILE A 9 -16.42 47.91 18.90
CA ILE A 9 -15.66 48.16 20.13
C ILE A 9 -14.21 47.67 20.00
N GLY A 10 -13.26 48.41 20.57
CA GLY A 10 -11.83 48.09 20.46
C GLY A 10 -11.32 48.14 19.02
N ASN A 11 -10.51 47.16 18.61
CA ASN A 11 -9.88 47.07 17.28
C ASN A 11 -10.82 46.48 16.20
N TRP A 12 -12.13 46.68 16.33
CA TRP A 12 -13.16 46.11 15.45
C TRP A 12 -12.88 46.33 13.94
N ASN A 13 -12.30 47.49 13.58
CA ASN A 13 -12.02 47.82 12.18
C ASN A 13 -10.86 46.98 11.62
N GLU A 14 -9.79 46.77 12.41
CA GLU A 14 -8.67 45.91 12.02
C GLU A 14 -9.10 44.44 11.94
N GLU A 15 -9.90 43.97 12.90
CA GLU A 15 -10.44 42.61 12.89
C GLU A 15 -11.33 42.36 11.67
N ARG A 16 -12.18 43.33 11.31
CA ARG A 16 -13.02 43.26 10.11
C ARG A 16 -12.20 43.24 8.82
N LEU A 17 -11.22 44.14 8.69
CA LEU A 17 -10.33 44.18 7.52
C LEU A 17 -9.53 42.88 7.37
N LYS A 18 -9.02 42.34 8.48
CA LYS A 18 -8.34 41.04 8.51
C LYS A 18 -9.25 39.91 8.01
N ASN A 19 -10.49 39.85 8.49
CA ASN A 19 -11.45 38.84 8.06
C ASN A 19 -11.82 38.97 6.57
N GLU A 20 -12.03 40.18 6.08
CA GLU A 20 -12.26 40.41 4.65
C GLU A 20 -11.07 39.97 3.79
N PHE A 21 -9.85 40.23 4.25
CA PHE A 21 -8.64 39.76 3.58
C PHE A 21 -8.51 38.23 3.58
N GLU A 22 -8.72 37.58 4.72
CA GLU A 22 -8.71 36.12 4.85
C GLU A 22 -9.78 35.47 3.97
N LEU A 23 -10.99 36.04 3.91
CA LEU A 23 -12.06 35.59 3.03
C LEU A 23 -11.68 35.71 1.55
N LYS A 24 -11.13 36.86 1.13
CA LYS A 24 -10.66 37.05 -0.26
C LYS A 24 -9.56 36.06 -0.62
N LEU A 25 -8.61 35.81 0.29
CA LEU A 25 -7.55 34.82 0.09
C LEU A 25 -8.13 33.40 -0.03
N PHE A 26 -9.08 33.05 0.83
CA PHE A 26 -9.80 31.77 0.77
C PHE A 26 -10.54 31.59 -0.56
N LEU A 27 -11.29 32.60 -1.02
CA LEU A 27 -12.04 32.54 -2.28
C LEU A 27 -11.09 32.37 -3.48
N ARG A 28 -9.97 33.11 -3.52
CA ARG A 28 -8.93 32.93 -4.55
C ARG A 28 -8.35 31.52 -4.55
N LYS A 29 -7.99 30.98 -3.39
CA LYS A 29 -7.49 29.60 -3.27
C LYS A 29 -8.54 28.57 -3.70
N ARG A 30 -9.81 28.79 -3.37
CA ARG A 30 -10.94 27.94 -3.77
C ARG A 30 -11.12 27.90 -5.28
N GLU A 31 -11.06 29.06 -5.93
CA GLU A 31 -11.18 29.19 -7.40
C GLU A 31 -10.02 28.50 -8.13
N ARG A 32 -8.82 28.50 -7.53
CA ARG A 32 -7.64 27.82 -8.09
C ARG A 32 -7.51 26.34 -7.71
N HIS A 33 -8.47 25.79 -6.98
CA HIS A 33 -8.41 24.42 -6.44
C HIS A 33 -7.18 24.15 -5.53
N GLU A 34 -6.68 25.19 -4.88
CA GLU A 34 -5.49 25.12 -4.00
C GLU A 34 -5.86 24.81 -2.54
N LEU A 35 -7.16 24.70 -2.19
CA LEU A 35 -7.56 24.35 -0.84
C LEU A 35 -7.15 22.91 -0.52
N LEU A 36 -6.61 22.69 0.68
CA LEU A 36 -6.22 21.36 1.17
C LEU A 36 -7.36 20.34 1.07
N LEU A 37 -8.60 20.77 1.35
CA LEU A 37 -9.80 19.92 1.23
C LEU A 37 -10.09 19.51 -0.23
N GLN A 38 -9.81 20.39 -1.21
CA GLN A 38 -9.98 20.05 -2.63
C GLN A 38 -8.87 19.08 -3.07
N LYS A 39 -7.61 19.38 -2.73
CA LYS A 39 -6.46 18.50 -3.02
C LYS A 39 -6.61 17.12 -2.39
N SER A 40 -6.99 17.04 -1.12
CA SER A 40 -7.17 15.75 -0.44
C SER A 40 -8.28 14.91 -1.08
N ARG A 41 -9.41 15.52 -1.44
CA ARG A 41 -10.49 14.82 -2.16
C ARG A 41 -10.03 14.25 -3.50
N THR A 42 -9.27 15.01 -4.27
CA THR A 42 -8.70 14.54 -5.53
C THR A 42 -7.75 13.36 -5.31
N LEU A 43 -6.83 13.50 -4.34
CA LEU A 43 -5.91 12.43 -3.95
C LEU A 43 -6.65 11.15 -3.55
N PHE A 44 -7.67 11.25 -2.68
CA PHE A 44 -8.48 10.09 -2.28
C PHE A 44 -9.20 9.47 -3.47
N SER A 45 -9.78 10.28 -4.35
CA SER A 45 -10.47 9.81 -5.56
C SER A 45 -9.54 9.06 -6.49
N ASN A 46 -8.26 9.44 -6.57
CA ASN A 46 -7.28 8.77 -7.42
C ASN A 46 -6.79 7.46 -6.81
N LEU A 47 -6.43 7.49 -5.51
CA LEU A 47 -5.83 6.35 -4.82
C LEU A 47 -6.84 5.26 -4.47
N LEU A 48 -8.07 5.63 -4.12
CA LEU A 48 -9.15 4.68 -3.77
C LEU A 48 -10.01 4.30 -4.97
N LYS A 49 -9.67 4.74 -6.18
CA LYS A 49 -10.35 4.31 -7.41
C LYS A 49 -10.26 2.79 -7.54
N GLU A 50 -11.41 2.15 -7.61
CA GLU A 50 -11.50 0.68 -7.66
C GLU A 50 -10.82 0.12 -8.92
N ARG A 51 -10.20 -1.06 -8.76
CA ARG A 51 -9.51 -1.75 -9.84
C ARG A 51 -9.91 -3.21 -9.88
N PRO A 52 -10.38 -3.73 -11.02
CA PRO A 52 -10.67 -5.15 -11.12
C PRO A 52 -9.37 -5.95 -11.01
N LEU A 53 -9.42 -7.02 -10.23
CA LEU A 53 -8.42 -8.08 -10.28
C LEU A 53 -8.72 -9.02 -11.45
N ALA A 54 -7.82 -9.94 -11.77
CA ALA A 54 -8.03 -10.91 -12.85
C ALA A 54 -9.03 -12.00 -12.42
N ILE A 55 -10.32 -11.81 -12.73
CA ILE A 55 -11.49 -12.59 -12.24
C ILE A 55 -11.48 -14.10 -12.61
N SER A 56 -10.49 -14.64 -13.32
CA SER A 56 -10.64 -15.95 -13.97
C SER A 56 -9.38 -16.82 -13.88
N GLY A 57 -8.92 -17.14 -12.67
CA GLY A 57 -7.86 -18.13 -12.53
C GLY A 57 -7.67 -18.71 -11.14
N THR A 58 -7.71 -20.04 -11.03
CA THR A 58 -7.28 -20.78 -9.83
C THR A 58 -5.81 -20.49 -9.44
N TYR A 59 -5.02 -19.96 -10.38
CA TYR A 59 -3.59 -19.72 -10.23
C TYR A 59 -3.24 -18.26 -10.48
N VAL A 60 -2.19 -17.80 -9.80
CA VAL A 60 -1.60 -16.48 -10.05
C VAL A 60 -0.91 -16.49 -11.40
N LEU A 61 -1.19 -15.49 -12.24
CA LEU A 61 -0.65 -15.34 -13.58
C LEU A 61 0.22 -14.09 -13.69
N PHE A 62 1.34 -14.19 -14.39
CA PHE A 62 2.16 -13.03 -14.75
C PHE A 62 1.41 -12.06 -15.67
N GLY A 63 1.64 -10.76 -15.48
CA GLY A 63 1.05 -9.67 -16.25
C GLY A 63 -0.38 -9.31 -15.85
N TYR A 64 -0.84 -9.75 -14.68
CA TYR A 64 -2.18 -9.48 -14.14
C TYR A 64 -2.13 -8.81 -12.76
N ASN A 65 -3.25 -8.17 -12.41
CA ASN A 65 -3.45 -7.47 -11.14
C ASN A 65 -3.61 -8.46 -9.98
N VAL A 66 -2.84 -8.23 -8.91
CA VAL A 66 -2.87 -8.98 -7.66
C VAL A 66 -2.87 -8.03 -6.46
N GLN A 67 -3.43 -8.49 -5.35
CA GLN A 67 -3.24 -7.90 -4.03
C GLN A 67 -2.41 -8.84 -3.16
N ILE A 68 -1.62 -8.26 -2.27
CA ILE A 68 -0.88 -8.99 -1.24
C ILE A 68 -1.62 -8.78 0.07
N VAL A 69 -2.15 -9.85 0.65
CA VAL A 69 -3.00 -9.76 1.85
C VAL A 69 -2.46 -10.64 2.96
N ALA A 70 -2.20 -10.06 4.13
CA ALA A 70 -1.97 -10.80 5.37
C ALA A 70 -3.32 -11.25 5.93
N THR A 71 -3.77 -12.44 5.54
CA THR A 71 -5.13 -12.94 5.84
C THR A 71 -5.37 -13.22 7.32
N ASP A 72 -4.33 -13.65 8.02
CA ASP A 72 -4.44 -14.13 9.41
C ASP A 72 -4.27 -13.00 10.43
N MET A 73 -3.86 -11.81 9.98
CA MET A 73 -3.69 -10.65 10.83
C MET A 73 -5.01 -9.91 11.02
N SER A 74 -5.35 -9.60 12.27
CA SER A 74 -6.49 -8.77 12.59
C SER A 74 -6.19 -7.30 12.32
N GLY A 75 -7.21 -6.60 11.84
CA GLY A 75 -7.27 -5.15 11.74
C GLY A 75 -7.30 -4.48 13.13
N PHE A 76 -7.12 -3.16 13.13
CA PHE A 76 -7.19 -2.35 14.35
C PHE A 76 -8.57 -2.46 15.00
N ALA A 77 -8.64 -3.18 16.13
CA ALA A 77 -9.88 -3.40 16.87
C ALA A 77 -10.21 -2.18 17.74
N SER A 78 -11.06 -1.28 17.24
CA SER A 78 -11.58 -0.14 18.02
C SER A 78 -13.04 -0.32 18.50
N SER A 79 -13.81 -1.27 17.95
CA SER A 79 -15.22 -1.45 18.33
C SER A 79 -15.76 -2.90 18.30
N GLY A 80 -14.95 -3.90 18.68
CA GLY A 80 -15.46 -5.24 19.01
C GLY A 80 -15.71 -6.22 17.84
N LYS A 81 -15.41 -5.85 16.58
CA LYS A 81 -15.33 -6.81 15.47
C LYS A 81 -13.95 -6.76 14.82
N SER A 82 -13.10 -7.75 15.10
CA SER A 82 -11.85 -7.94 14.37
C SER A 82 -12.16 -8.27 12.91
N ARG A 83 -11.91 -7.33 12.01
CA ARG A 83 -11.83 -7.63 10.58
C ARG A 83 -10.47 -8.25 10.32
N TYR A 84 -10.43 -9.42 9.70
CA TYR A 84 -9.19 -10.08 9.29
C TYR A 84 -8.80 -9.67 7.88
N GLY A 85 -7.50 -9.66 7.60
CA GLY A 85 -6.96 -9.27 6.30
C GLY A 85 -6.41 -7.85 6.32
N LEU A 86 -5.11 -7.73 6.09
CA LEU A 86 -4.44 -6.46 5.82
C LEU A 86 -3.82 -6.49 4.43
N ALA A 87 -4.21 -5.57 3.55
CA ALA A 87 -3.69 -5.47 2.20
C ALA A 87 -2.47 -4.53 2.15
N LEU A 88 -1.41 -4.97 1.47
CA LEU A 88 -0.25 -4.13 1.20
C LEU A 88 -0.68 -2.93 0.35
N SER A 89 -0.44 -1.73 0.86
CA SER A 89 -0.94 -0.48 0.29
C SER A 89 0.17 0.57 0.24
N SER A 90 0.15 1.40 -0.78
CA SER A 90 0.98 2.61 -0.82
C SER A 90 0.44 3.67 0.14
N LEU A 91 1.34 4.36 0.84
CA LEU A 91 1.06 5.44 1.78
C LEU A 91 1.54 6.78 1.20
N VAL A 92 0.64 7.75 1.16
CA VAL A 92 0.97 9.16 0.93
C VAL A 92 0.89 9.90 2.25
N SER A 93 1.99 10.51 2.67
CA SER A 93 2.09 11.23 3.95
C SER A 93 1.41 12.59 3.93
N GLU A 94 1.13 13.16 5.11
CA GLU A 94 0.54 14.50 5.27
C GLU A 94 1.34 15.59 4.58
N ARG A 95 2.67 15.49 4.65
CA ARG A 95 3.57 16.45 4.02
C ARG A 95 3.50 16.39 2.49
N GLN A 96 3.10 15.23 1.94
CA GLN A 96 3.05 14.99 0.49
C GLN A 96 1.75 15.44 -0.16
N VAL A 97 0.64 15.59 0.58
CA VAL A 97 -0.69 15.91 0.01
C VAL A 97 -0.70 17.21 -0.80
N ASP A 98 0.16 18.17 -0.43
CA ASP A 98 0.19 19.47 -1.10
C ASP A 98 0.77 19.43 -2.52
N TYR A 99 1.64 18.47 -2.82
CA TYR A 99 2.35 18.36 -4.11
C TYR A 99 2.13 17.03 -4.85
N ILE A 100 1.79 15.95 -4.13
CA ILE A 100 1.49 14.64 -4.71
C ILE A 100 -0.01 14.45 -4.80
N GLN A 101 -0.51 14.04 -5.98
CA GLN A 101 -1.93 13.72 -6.21
C GLN A 101 -2.17 12.25 -6.61
N ASN A 102 -1.10 11.46 -6.74
CA ASN A 102 -1.09 10.05 -7.14
C ASN A 102 0.02 9.28 -6.39
N ILE A 103 0.24 8.00 -6.66
CA ILE A 103 1.46 7.32 -6.18
C ILE A 103 2.69 7.83 -6.92
N ASP A 104 3.82 7.94 -6.21
CA ASP A 104 5.08 8.45 -6.75
C ASP A 104 6.30 7.69 -6.18
N ASP A 105 7.48 7.98 -6.71
CA ASP A 105 8.75 7.48 -6.18
C ASP A 105 8.95 7.88 -4.71
N GLY A 106 9.37 6.93 -3.88
CA GLY A 106 9.57 7.12 -2.45
C GLY A 106 8.29 7.06 -1.61
N CYS A 107 7.11 6.82 -2.20
CA CYS A 107 5.91 6.52 -1.41
C CYS A 107 6.15 5.27 -0.55
N LEU A 108 5.97 5.40 0.76
CA LEU A 108 6.13 4.28 1.68
C LEU A 108 5.02 3.23 1.47
N MET A 109 5.25 2.02 1.95
CA MET A 109 4.26 0.95 1.93
C MET A 109 3.78 0.66 3.35
N THR A 110 2.49 0.38 3.52
CA THR A 110 1.84 -0.01 4.78
C THR A 110 0.91 -1.20 4.54
N LEU A 111 0.34 -1.72 5.61
CA LEU A 111 -0.69 -2.75 5.60
C LEU A 111 -2.01 -2.15 6.07
N SER A 112 -2.98 -2.09 5.17
CA SER A 112 -4.26 -1.44 5.40
C SER A 112 -5.39 -2.45 5.63
N PRO A 113 -6.34 -2.16 6.54
CA PRO A 113 -7.59 -2.90 6.62
C PRO A 113 -8.49 -2.77 5.38
N ILE A 114 -8.18 -1.85 4.45
CA ILE A 114 -8.89 -1.69 3.19
C ILE A 114 -8.42 -2.77 2.21
N THR A 115 -9.17 -3.87 2.15
CA THR A 115 -8.91 -5.00 1.24
C THR A 115 -9.65 -4.90 -0.09
N THR A 116 -10.53 -3.91 -0.28
CA THR A 116 -11.16 -3.64 -1.57
C THR A 116 -10.11 -3.24 -2.61
N PRO A 117 -10.03 -3.91 -3.77
CA PRO A 117 -9.08 -3.59 -4.83
C PRO A 117 -9.17 -2.14 -5.33
N CYS A 118 -8.09 -1.40 -5.18
CA CYS A 118 -7.95 -0.02 -5.65
C CYS A 118 -6.54 0.27 -6.15
N CYS A 119 -6.33 1.43 -6.79
CA CYS A 119 -5.01 1.85 -7.30
C CYS A 119 -3.88 1.73 -6.25
N ARG A 120 -4.20 1.94 -4.98
CA ARG A 120 -3.24 1.97 -3.87
C ARG A 120 -2.75 0.59 -3.43
N ASN A 121 -3.56 -0.45 -3.56
CA ASN A 121 -3.31 -1.79 -2.99
C ASN A 121 -3.30 -2.91 -4.04
N THR A 122 -3.23 -2.55 -5.32
CA THR A 122 -3.20 -3.47 -6.45
C THR A 122 -1.89 -3.33 -7.20
N PHE A 123 -1.26 -4.46 -7.52
CA PHE A 123 0.02 -4.52 -8.20
C PHE A 123 -0.08 -5.44 -9.41
N VAL A 124 0.65 -5.12 -10.48
CA VAL A 124 0.87 -6.07 -11.58
C VAL A 124 2.07 -6.93 -11.22
N ILE A 125 1.88 -8.25 -11.23
CA ILE A 125 2.97 -9.20 -10.99
C ILE A 125 3.72 -9.48 -12.29
N LEU A 126 5.01 -9.16 -12.33
CA LEU A 126 5.87 -9.34 -13.50
C LEU A 126 6.97 -10.35 -13.20
N SER A 127 7.37 -11.16 -14.17
CA SER A 127 8.54 -12.02 -13.98
C SER A 127 9.82 -11.17 -13.98
N ALA A 128 10.74 -11.46 -13.08
CA ALA A 128 12.02 -10.75 -13.02
C ALA A 128 12.95 -11.10 -14.21
N LYS A 129 12.74 -12.26 -14.85
CA LYS A 129 13.51 -12.72 -16.02
C LYS A 129 12.99 -12.14 -17.33
N ASP A 130 11.66 -12.13 -17.49
CA ASP A 130 11.00 -11.65 -18.71
C ASP A 130 9.67 -10.96 -18.35
N GLU A 131 9.69 -9.62 -18.37
CA GLU A 131 8.52 -8.80 -18.04
C GLU A 131 7.41 -8.85 -19.09
N SER A 132 7.70 -9.34 -20.31
CA SER A 132 6.71 -9.47 -21.38
C SER A 132 5.79 -10.67 -21.17
N LEU A 133 6.13 -11.57 -20.25
CA LEU A 133 5.32 -12.74 -19.92
C LEU A 133 3.96 -12.33 -19.38
N ARG A 134 2.92 -12.75 -20.09
CA ARG A 134 1.52 -12.51 -19.71
C ARG A 134 0.70 -13.79 -19.84
N GLY A 135 -0.10 -14.10 -18.81
CA GLY A 135 -0.96 -15.30 -18.80
C GLY A 135 -0.25 -16.61 -18.47
N VAL A 136 1.05 -16.56 -18.17
CA VAL A 136 1.82 -17.71 -17.69
C VAL A 136 1.62 -17.86 -16.18
N LYS A 137 1.41 -19.09 -15.72
CA LYS A 137 1.28 -19.41 -14.30
C LYS A 137 2.60 -19.11 -13.58
N MET A 138 2.49 -18.43 -12.44
CA MET A 138 3.60 -18.24 -11.53
C MET A 138 3.79 -19.49 -10.68
N ASN A 139 5.02 -19.96 -10.55
CA ASN A 139 5.38 -21.08 -9.71
C ASN A 139 6.11 -20.62 -8.43
N TYR A 140 6.07 -21.45 -7.38
CA TYR A 140 6.90 -21.21 -6.20
C TYR A 140 8.39 -21.22 -6.58
N GLY A 141 9.15 -20.28 -6.03
CA GLY A 141 10.56 -20.06 -6.37
C GLY A 141 10.79 -19.15 -7.59
N ASP A 142 9.76 -18.82 -8.36
CA ASP A 142 9.93 -17.82 -9.42
C ASP A 142 10.26 -16.45 -8.81
N GLU A 143 11.20 -15.76 -9.45
CA GLU A 143 11.51 -14.37 -9.10
C GLU A 143 10.55 -13.44 -9.85
N PHE A 144 9.96 -12.50 -9.11
CA PHE A 144 8.99 -11.56 -9.64
C PHE A 144 9.21 -10.15 -9.09
N LEU A 145 8.58 -9.21 -9.78
CA LEU A 145 8.49 -7.79 -9.42
C LEU A 145 7.03 -7.45 -9.17
N LEU A 146 6.81 -6.53 -8.24
CA LEU A 146 5.49 -5.97 -7.96
C LEU A 146 5.45 -4.55 -8.50
N ARG A 147 4.78 -4.38 -9.64
CA ARG A 147 4.64 -3.07 -10.27
C ARG A 147 3.37 -2.39 -9.78
N ALA A 148 3.50 -1.22 -9.17
CA ALA A 148 2.40 -0.31 -8.92
C ALA A 148 2.23 0.61 -10.13
N GLU A 149 1.03 0.65 -10.70
CA GLU A 149 0.72 1.53 -11.83
C GLU A 149 0.12 2.84 -11.34
N ASN A 150 0.68 3.97 -11.79
CA ASN A 150 0.05 5.26 -11.57
C ASN A 150 -1.09 5.41 -12.58
N TYR A 151 -2.30 5.03 -12.17
CA TYR A 151 -3.44 5.13 -13.06
C TYR A 151 -4.02 6.54 -13.21
N GLY A 152 -3.58 7.50 -12.39
CA GLY A 152 -3.95 8.91 -12.55
C GLY A 152 -3.20 9.58 -13.70
N ASP A 153 -2.01 9.06 -14.03
CA ASP A 153 -1.21 9.49 -15.16
C ASP A 153 -0.53 8.27 -15.83
N PRO A 154 -1.12 7.72 -16.91
CA PRO A 154 -0.59 6.56 -17.61
C PRO A 154 0.81 6.75 -18.23
N GLN A 155 1.28 8.00 -18.37
CA GLN A 155 2.62 8.30 -18.89
C GLN A 155 3.69 8.32 -17.79
N SER A 156 3.27 8.30 -16.52
CA SER A 156 4.20 8.23 -15.40
C SER A 156 5.05 6.94 -15.45
N PRO A 157 6.32 7.02 -15.03
CA PRO A 157 7.20 5.85 -14.99
C PRO A 157 6.62 4.76 -14.07
N PRO A 158 6.86 3.48 -14.37
CA PRO A 158 6.40 2.38 -13.52
C PRO A 158 7.11 2.44 -12.16
N LEU A 159 6.36 2.14 -11.10
CA LEU A 159 6.89 2.06 -9.74
C LEU A 159 6.94 0.61 -9.29
N TYR A 160 7.99 0.23 -8.56
CA TYR A 160 8.21 -1.13 -8.08
C TYR A 160 8.29 -1.14 -6.55
N VAL A 161 7.74 -2.20 -5.92
CA VAL A 161 7.87 -2.40 -4.48
C VAL A 161 9.31 -2.80 -4.15
N ARG A 162 10.03 -1.91 -3.47
CA ARG A 162 11.44 -2.04 -3.13
C ARG A 162 11.64 -2.19 -1.63
N TYR A 163 12.43 -3.18 -1.21
CA TYR A 163 12.88 -3.30 0.18
C TYR A 163 14.30 -2.76 0.33
N THR A 164 14.49 -1.79 1.22
CA THR A 164 15.78 -1.20 1.53
C THR A 164 16.13 -1.50 2.99
N PRO A 165 17.17 -2.32 3.27
CA PRO A 165 17.55 -2.66 4.64
C PRO A 165 17.93 -1.45 5.50
N GLU A 166 17.73 -1.55 6.81
CA GLU A 166 18.21 -0.56 7.79
C GLU A 166 19.72 -0.37 7.65
N GLY A 167 20.17 0.89 7.56
CA GLY A 167 21.58 1.27 7.37
C GLY A 167 21.96 1.65 5.94
N ALA A 168 21.08 1.45 4.96
CA ALA A 168 21.22 2.07 3.65
C ALA A 168 20.92 3.59 3.72
N PRO A 169 21.60 4.44 2.94
CA PRO A 169 21.48 5.90 3.04
C PRO A 169 20.12 6.48 2.60
N SER A 170 19.14 5.64 2.26
CA SER A 170 17.87 6.07 1.71
C SER A 170 16.78 6.14 2.77
N SER A 171 16.49 7.38 3.17
CA SER A 171 15.27 7.88 3.83
C SER A 171 15.24 7.92 5.37
N THR A 172 14.78 9.06 5.87
CA THR A 172 14.59 9.44 7.28
C THR A 172 13.40 8.72 7.93
N ASP A 173 12.49 8.17 7.12
CA ASP A 173 11.35 7.38 7.59
C ASP A 173 11.78 5.94 7.84
N ARG A 174 11.54 5.46 9.05
CA ARG A 174 11.99 4.15 9.57
C ARG A 174 11.29 2.93 8.92
N MET A 175 10.67 3.11 7.76
CA MET A 175 9.93 2.07 7.05
C MET A 175 10.73 1.62 5.82
N PRO A 176 11.20 0.36 5.80
CA PRO A 176 12.16 -0.08 4.79
C PRO A 176 11.54 -0.44 3.43
N ILE A 177 10.20 -0.43 3.30
CA ILE A 177 9.52 -0.79 2.05
C ILE A 177 8.88 0.46 1.45
N GLN A 178 9.23 0.74 0.20
CA GLN A 178 8.80 1.92 -0.55
C GLN A 178 8.55 1.57 -2.02
N LEU A 179 7.81 2.42 -2.71
CA LEU A 179 7.74 2.44 -4.16
C LEU A 179 8.99 3.09 -4.74
N SER A 180 9.54 2.53 -5.80
CA SER A 180 10.64 3.14 -6.52
C SER A 180 10.50 3.01 -8.02
N SER A 181 10.79 4.09 -8.73
CA SER A 181 10.99 4.17 -10.17
C SER A 181 12.25 3.43 -10.62
N SER A 182 13.21 3.23 -9.72
CA SER A 182 14.48 2.55 -10.01
C SER A 182 14.33 1.04 -9.82
N LYS A 183 14.29 0.32 -10.93
CA LYS A 183 14.29 -1.15 -10.94
C LYS A 183 15.69 -1.68 -10.60
N ASP A 184 15.88 -2.07 -9.34
CA ASP A 184 17.11 -2.69 -8.86
C ASP A 184 16.86 -4.11 -8.30
N SER A 185 17.94 -4.79 -7.90
CA SER A 185 17.85 -6.13 -7.31
C SER A 185 17.01 -6.17 -6.04
N CYS A 186 16.89 -5.05 -5.31
CA CYS A 186 16.10 -4.92 -4.09
C CYS A 186 14.58 -4.91 -4.34
N CYS A 187 14.15 -4.75 -5.60
CA CYS A 187 12.76 -4.88 -6.04
C CYS A 187 12.34 -6.33 -6.32
N ARG A 188 13.28 -7.30 -6.25
CA ARG A 188 12.99 -8.71 -6.57
C ARG A 188 12.44 -9.46 -5.36
N TRP A 189 11.34 -10.16 -5.61
CA TRP A 189 10.64 -10.98 -4.64
C TRP A 189 10.49 -12.41 -5.15
N THR A 190 10.31 -13.35 -4.24
CA THR A 190 9.98 -14.74 -4.55
C THR A 190 8.99 -15.30 -3.54
N THR A 191 8.25 -16.35 -3.91
CA THR A 191 7.30 -17.03 -3.03
C THR A 191 7.82 -18.39 -2.61
N MET A 192 7.57 -18.75 -1.35
CA MET A 192 7.84 -20.08 -0.80
C MET A 192 6.57 -20.69 -0.20
N PRO A 193 6.42 -22.04 -0.27
CA PRO A 193 5.38 -22.73 0.45
C PRO A 193 5.44 -22.46 1.96
N LEU A 194 4.27 -22.36 2.59
CA LEU A 194 4.15 -22.06 4.02
C LEU A 194 4.83 -23.13 4.89
N LEU A 195 4.53 -24.41 4.65
CA LEU A 195 5.04 -25.51 5.44
C LEU A 195 6.49 -25.85 5.03
N PRO A 196 7.43 -25.97 5.99
CA PRO A 196 8.83 -26.27 5.68
C PRO A 196 9.04 -27.56 4.88
N ARG A 197 8.19 -28.56 5.10
CA ARG A 197 8.23 -29.89 4.46
C ARG A 197 8.00 -29.78 2.95
N ASP A 198 7.07 -28.91 2.57
CA ASP A 198 6.64 -28.75 1.20
C ASP A 198 7.55 -27.79 0.42
N ARG A 199 8.56 -27.17 1.07
CA ARG A 199 9.42 -26.18 0.41
C ARG A 199 10.29 -26.79 -0.67
N LEU A 200 10.79 -28.02 -0.49
CA LEU A 200 11.60 -28.69 -1.52
C LEU A 200 10.72 -29.23 -2.64
N GLU A 201 9.65 -29.94 -2.28
CA GLU A 201 8.76 -30.61 -3.23
C GLU A 201 7.81 -29.64 -3.96
N GLY A 202 7.47 -28.52 -3.32
CA GLY A 202 6.56 -27.50 -3.85
C GLY A 202 7.25 -26.46 -4.73
N LEU A 203 8.59 -26.38 -4.75
CA LEU A 203 9.30 -25.50 -5.68
C LEU A 203 8.99 -25.89 -7.13
N GLY A 204 8.72 -24.90 -7.98
CA GLY A 204 8.30 -25.13 -9.36
C GLY A 204 6.82 -25.53 -9.52
N SER A 205 6.08 -25.74 -8.44
CA SER A 205 4.62 -25.95 -8.52
C SER A 205 3.87 -24.62 -8.64
N PRO A 206 2.73 -24.58 -9.34
CA PRO A 206 2.00 -23.33 -9.58
C PRO A 206 1.34 -22.78 -8.32
N VAL A 207 1.47 -21.47 -8.12
CA VAL A 207 0.90 -20.75 -6.98
C VAL A 207 -0.60 -20.54 -7.21
N LYS A 208 -1.41 -21.11 -6.30
CA LYS A 208 -2.86 -20.90 -6.30
C LYS A 208 -3.24 -19.56 -5.71
N THR A 209 -4.26 -18.93 -6.27
CA THR A 209 -4.84 -17.69 -5.73
C THR A 209 -5.33 -17.89 -4.31
N SER A 210 -5.20 -16.86 -3.45
CA SER A 210 -5.67 -16.83 -2.07
C SER A 210 -5.10 -17.92 -1.16
N THR A 211 -4.04 -18.62 -1.60
CA THR A 211 -3.35 -19.63 -0.80
C THR A 211 -2.30 -18.98 0.07
N LYS A 212 -2.21 -19.43 1.32
CA LYS A 212 -1.24 -18.95 2.29
C LYS A 212 0.18 -19.37 1.89
N LEU A 213 1.06 -18.39 1.84
CA LEU A 213 2.44 -18.54 1.42
C LEU A 213 3.35 -17.54 2.13
N ILE A 214 4.65 -17.66 1.90
CA ILE A 214 5.67 -16.73 2.36
C ILE A 214 6.18 -15.95 1.16
N ILE A 215 6.24 -14.63 1.28
CA ILE A 215 6.88 -13.75 0.29
C ILE A 215 8.24 -13.34 0.84
N LYS A 216 9.28 -13.44 0.04
CA LYS A 216 10.67 -13.21 0.44
C LYS A 216 11.35 -12.24 -0.51
N ASN A 217 12.11 -11.29 0.02
CA ASN A 217 12.99 -10.45 -0.80
C ASN A 217 14.22 -11.26 -1.22
N CYS A 218 14.53 -11.31 -2.51
CA CYS A 218 15.57 -12.18 -3.05
C CYS A 218 16.98 -11.77 -2.61
N VAL A 219 17.24 -10.47 -2.40
CA VAL A 219 18.57 -9.97 -2.07
C VAL A 219 18.82 -10.01 -0.57
N ALA A 220 17.87 -9.53 0.22
CA ALA A 220 18.02 -9.48 1.67
C ALA A 220 17.84 -10.83 2.36
N ASP A 221 17.32 -11.82 1.63
CA ASP A 221 16.98 -13.14 2.14
C ASP A 221 16.01 -13.12 3.34
N LYS A 222 15.13 -12.09 3.39
CA LYS A 222 14.18 -11.85 4.48
C LYS A 222 12.73 -11.91 3.98
N ASN A 223 11.87 -12.46 4.82
CA ASN A 223 10.45 -12.61 4.54
C ASN A 223 9.71 -11.30 4.80
N LEU A 224 8.75 -10.98 3.93
CA LEU A 224 7.78 -9.91 4.16
C LEU A 224 7.06 -10.15 5.49
N CYS A 225 6.86 -9.10 6.26
CA CYS A 225 6.40 -9.19 7.64
C CYS A 225 5.49 -8.02 8.01
N VAL A 226 4.40 -8.34 8.69
CA VAL A 226 3.54 -7.36 9.38
C VAL A 226 4.24 -6.88 10.66
N MET A 227 4.32 -5.56 10.87
CA MET A 227 4.80 -4.97 12.12
C MET A 227 3.62 -4.81 13.08
N SER A 228 3.14 -5.91 13.66
CA SER A 228 1.88 -5.99 14.41
C SER A 228 1.72 -4.98 15.56
N GLN A 229 2.82 -4.48 16.12
CA GLN A 229 2.84 -3.48 17.19
C GLN A 229 2.96 -2.04 16.69
N ASN A 230 3.20 -1.84 15.40
CA ASN A 230 3.46 -0.54 14.79
C ASN A 230 2.23 -0.08 13.99
N TRP A 231 1.19 0.33 14.71
CA TRP A 231 0.03 0.95 14.10
C TRP A 231 0.19 2.46 14.01
N MET A 232 -0.19 3.03 12.88
CA MET A 232 -0.12 4.46 12.61
C MET A 232 -1.46 4.99 12.11
N ARG A 233 -1.81 6.20 12.52
CA ARG A 233 -2.97 6.92 12.01
C ARG A 233 -2.57 7.60 10.70
N THR A 234 -3.28 7.27 9.64
CA THR A 234 -3.10 7.87 8.31
C THR A 234 -4.42 8.49 7.85
N PHE A 235 -4.39 9.21 6.73
CA PHE A 235 -5.60 9.70 6.07
C PHE A 235 -6.61 8.61 5.70
N PHE A 236 -6.15 7.38 5.52
CA PHE A 236 -6.98 6.23 5.15
C PHE A 236 -7.47 5.45 6.36
N GLY A 237 -7.15 5.90 7.57
CA GLY A 237 -7.46 5.25 8.83
C GLY A 237 -6.24 4.61 9.50
N PRO A 238 -6.44 3.74 10.49
CA PRO A 238 -5.36 3.03 11.16
C PRO A 238 -4.74 1.99 10.21
N GLU A 239 -3.44 2.14 9.96
CA GLU A 239 -2.66 1.22 9.14
C GLU A 239 -1.51 0.63 9.94
N CYS A 240 -1.03 -0.53 9.53
CA CYS A 240 0.03 -1.26 10.20
C CYS A 240 1.33 -1.15 9.40
N GLY A 241 2.46 -1.03 10.09
CA GLY A 241 3.77 -1.04 9.43
C GLY A 241 4.06 -2.37 8.74
N VAL A 242 4.92 -2.33 7.72
CA VAL A 242 5.38 -3.51 6.99
C VAL A 242 6.90 -3.45 6.82
N THR A 243 7.56 -4.60 6.96
CA THR A 243 9.01 -4.73 6.87
C THR A 243 9.39 -6.09 6.29
N CYS A 244 10.68 -6.38 6.16
CA CYS A 244 11.16 -7.73 5.93
C CYS A 244 11.96 -8.23 7.14
N LYS A 245 11.47 -9.29 7.79
CA LYS A 245 12.09 -9.96 8.92
C LYS A 245 11.58 -11.39 9.04
N ASN A 246 12.46 -12.30 9.42
CA ASN A 246 12.10 -13.70 9.63
C ASN A 246 11.65 -13.88 11.08
N TYR A 247 10.34 -14.00 11.31
CA TYR A 247 9.78 -14.44 12.59
C TYR A 247 9.50 -15.94 12.53
N LEU A 248 10.13 -16.65 13.45
CA LEU A 248 10.03 -18.10 13.57
C LEU A 248 9.57 -18.46 14.97
N ASP A 249 8.71 -19.46 15.07
CA ASP A 249 8.36 -20.07 16.34
C ASP A 249 9.48 -21.01 16.84
N ILE A 250 9.28 -21.59 18.03
CA ILE A 250 10.21 -22.55 18.63
C ILE A 250 10.43 -23.82 17.77
N HIS A 251 9.54 -24.09 16.83
CA HIS A 251 9.60 -25.21 15.88
C HIS A 251 10.17 -24.80 14.52
N LYS A 252 10.77 -23.61 14.40
CA LYS A 252 11.31 -23.04 13.15
C LYS A 252 10.28 -22.85 12.04
N ARG A 253 8.99 -22.71 12.39
CA ARG A 253 7.91 -22.39 11.44
C ARG A 253 7.68 -20.89 11.42
N CYS A 254 7.31 -20.36 10.26
CA CYS A 254 6.98 -18.94 10.15
C CYS A 254 5.72 -18.62 10.97
N THR A 255 5.78 -17.53 11.73
CA THR A 255 4.64 -17.04 12.51
C THR A 255 3.65 -16.30 11.60
N ALA A 256 2.46 -15.98 12.13
CA ALA A 256 1.37 -15.36 11.36
C ALA A 256 1.77 -14.03 10.69
N GLU A 257 2.70 -13.29 11.28
CA GLU A 257 3.21 -12.02 10.75
C GLU A 257 3.91 -12.17 9.39
N ASN A 258 4.42 -13.36 9.06
CA ASN A 258 5.07 -13.66 7.78
C ASN A 258 4.17 -14.38 6.77
N ILE A 259 2.89 -14.61 7.10
CA ILE A 259 1.96 -15.33 6.24
C ILE A 259 1.15 -14.36 5.40
N PHE A 260 1.27 -14.49 4.08
CA PHE A 260 0.56 -13.67 3.11
C PHE A 260 -0.14 -14.55 2.08
N SER A 261 -1.09 -13.97 1.37
CA SER A 261 -1.75 -14.59 0.22
C SER A 261 -1.71 -13.63 -0.97
N LEU A 262 -1.50 -14.19 -2.16
CA LEU A 262 -1.66 -13.46 -3.42
C LEU A 262 -3.10 -13.61 -3.89
N VAL A 263 -3.87 -12.52 -3.83
CA VAL A 263 -5.28 -12.49 -4.22
C VAL A 263 -5.37 -11.92 -5.62
N SER A 264 -5.90 -12.70 -6.56
CA SER A 264 -6.10 -12.30 -7.96
C SER A 264 -7.57 -12.46 -8.40
N ASP A 265 -8.38 -13.15 -7.61
CA ASP A 265 -9.82 -13.27 -7.81
C ASP A 265 -10.54 -12.43 -6.75
N VAL A 266 -11.54 -11.64 -7.15
CA VAL A 266 -12.49 -11.10 -6.18
C VAL A 266 -13.54 -12.18 -5.99
N GLU A 267 -13.53 -12.87 -4.84
CA GLU A 267 -14.77 -13.48 -4.34
C GLU A 267 -15.75 -12.32 -4.17
N THR A 268 -16.64 -12.14 -5.14
CA THR A 268 -17.81 -11.30 -4.95
C THR A 268 -18.57 -11.92 -3.80
N LYS A 269 -18.42 -11.36 -2.59
CA LYS A 269 -19.39 -11.58 -1.53
C LYS A 269 -20.72 -11.10 -2.09
N THR A 270 -21.51 -12.04 -2.59
CA THR A 270 -22.93 -11.85 -2.87
C THR A 270 -23.51 -11.25 -1.61
N LYS A 271 -24.00 -10.01 -1.73
CA LYS A 271 -24.82 -9.40 -0.68
C LYS A 271 -26.03 -10.31 -0.49
N GLY A 272 -26.04 -11.06 0.61
CA GLY A 272 -27.26 -11.65 1.17
C GLY A 272 -28.04 -10.60 1.94
#